data_AF-A0A925HXT4-F1
#
_entry.id   AF-A0A925HXT4-F1
#
_cell.length_a   1.000
_cell.length_b   1.000
_cell.length_c   1.000
_cell.angle_alpha   90.00
_cell.angle_beta   90.00
_cell.angle_gamma   90.00
#
_symmetry.space_group_name_H-M   'P 1'
#
loop_
_entity.id
_entity.type
_entity.pdbx_description
1 polymer ?
#
loop_
_entity_poly.entity_id
_entity_poly.type
_entity_poly.pdbx_seq_one_letter_code
_entity_poly.pdbx_strand_id
1 'polypeptide(L)'
;MRSLLLVIALAICVTSAAADEPAKEPPAKGIKLFEQKNLMAWCIVPFDSKRRGPEERAAMLEKLGFSMFAYDYRAEHIPTFDDEVKALQRHKVELSAWWFPTELNAEARGILDVLKRHKIKAQLWVTGGGGPTKTEDERMARVKAEAARIRPIAEEA
;
A
#
# COMPACT_ATOMS: atom_id res chain seq x y z
N MET A 1 -68.27 -51.60 -16.22
CA MET A 1 -68.14 -51.07 -14.85
C MET A 1 -66.68 -51.17 -14.41
N ARG A 2 -65.97 -50.04 -14.41
CA ARG A 2 -64.76 -49.74 -13.61
C ARG A 2 -64.21 -48.40 -14.13
N SER A 3 -64.78 -47.30 -13.65
CA SER A 3 -64.21 -45.96 -13.83
C SER A 3 -63.24 -45.72 -12.68
N LEU A 4 -61.96 -45.57 -13.00
CA LEU A 4 -60.91 -45.18 -12.07
C LEU A 4 -60.90 -43.64 -12.03
N LEU A 5 -61.42 -43.03 -10.97
CA LEU A 5 -61.24 -41.59 -10.73
C LEU A 5 -59.87 -41.38 -10.08
N LEU A 6 -58.98 -40.72 -10.81
CA LEU A 6 -57.68 -40.25 -10.35
C LEU A 6 -57.89 -38.96 -9.53
N VAL A 7 -57.72 -39.03 -8.21
CA VAL A 7 -57.70 -37.83 -7.35
C VAL A 7 -56.27 -37.31 -7.32
N ILE A 8 -56.00 -36.22 -8.03
CA ILE A 8 -54.73 -35.48 -7.92
C ILE A 8 -54.86 -34.54 -6.72
N ALA A 9 -54.22 -34.88 -5.61
CA ALA A 9 -54.03 -33.98 -4.49
C ALA A 9 -52.87 -33.02 -4.82
N LEU A 10 -53.19 -31.76 -5.11
CA LEU A 10 -52.21 -30.70 -5.29
C LEU A 10 -51.74 -30.22 -3.90
N ALA A 11 -50.60 -30.72 -3.44
CA ALA A 11 -49.95 -30.21 -2.24
C ALA A 11 -49.32 -28.85 -2.55
N ILE A 12 -49.97 -27.77 -2.11
CA ILE A 12 -49.39 -26.42 -2.16
C ILE A 12 -48.36 -26.34 -1.03
N CYS A 13 -47.08 -26.57 -1.36
CA CYS A 13 -45.97 -26.22 -0.48
C CYS A 13 -45.85 -24.69 -0.43
N VAL A 14 -46.35 -24.08 0.65
CA VAL A 14 -46.02 -22.68 0.98
C VAL A 14 -44.59 -22.69 1.51
N THR A 15 -43.63 -22.43 0.63
CA THR A 15 -42.26 -22.11 1.06
C THR A 15 -42.30 -20.71 1.68
N SER A 16 -42.28 -20.66 3.02
CA SER A 16 -41.99 -19.41 3.73
C SER A 16 -40.57 -18.99 3.36
N ALA A 17 -40.44 -18.01 2.47
CA ALA A 17 -39.20 -17.31 2.28
C ALA A 17 -38.95 -16.50 3.54
N ALA A 18 -38.26 -17.10 4.51
CA ALA A 18 -37.53 -16.31 5.49
C ALA A 18 -36.54 -15.48 4.67
N ALA A 19 -36.80 -14.19 4.53
CA ALA A 19 -35.81 -13.27 4.03
C ALA A 19 -34.60 -13.39 4.96
N ASP A 20 -33.46 -13.85 4.43
CA ASP A 20 -32.18 -13.64 5.08
C ASP A 20 -32.05 -12.13 5.27
N GLU A 21 -32.26 -11.66 6.50
CA GLU A 21 -31.86 -10.31 6.83
C GLU A 21 -30.37 -10.21 6.55
N PRO A 22 -29.91 -9.19 5.79
CA PRO A 22 -28.49 -8.99 5.61
C PRO A 22 -27.87 -8.89 7.00
N ALA A 23 -26.94 -9.80 7.30
CA ALA A 23 -26.25 -9.83 8.57
C ALA A 23 -25.76 -8.40 8.86
N LYS A 24 -26.26 -7.79 9.95
CA LYS A 24 -25.78 -6.49 10.40
C LYS A 24 -24.27 -6.62 10.57
N GLU A 25 -23.51 -5.90 9.74
CA GLU A 25 -22.08 -5.77 9.92
C GLU A 25 -21.82 -5.42 11.39
N PRO A 26 -20.93 -6.14 12.08
CA PRO A 26 -20.55 -5.75 13.43
C PRO A 26 -20.11 -4.29 13.38
N PRO A 27 -20.52 -3.45 14.35
CA PRO A 27 -20.09 -2.05 14.36
C PRO A 27 -18.58 -2.04 14.22
N ALA A 28 -18.09 -1.40 13.16
CA ALA A 28 -16.67 -1.30 12.90
C ALA A 28 -16.03 -0.80 14.20
N LYS A 29 -15.22 -1.63 14.87
CA LYS A 29 -14.39 -1.17 15.99
C LYS A 29 -13.68 0.06 15.48
N GLY A 30 -14.01 1.23 16.03
CA GLY A 30 -13.75 2.52 15.39
C GLY A 30 -12.26 2.73 15.12
N ILE A 31 -11.80 2.33 13.93
CA ILE A 31 -10.46 2.65 13.45
C ILE A 31 -10.49 4.16 13.23
N LYS A 32 -9.75 4.89 14.06
CA LYS A 32 -9.62 6.34 13.89
C LYS A 32 -8.60 6.62 12.78
N LEU A 33 -9.01 6.39 11.54
CA LEU A 33 -8.15 6.44 10.35
C LEU A 33 -7.34 7.73 10.27
N PHE A 34 -7.94 8.85 10.68
CA PHE A 34 -7.32 10.18 10.61
C PHE A 34 -6.67 10.65 11.91
N GLU A 35 -6.55 9.78 12.93
CA GLU A 35 -5.68 10.11 14.07
C GLU A 35 -4.25 10.24 13.58
N GLN A 36 -3.56 11.29 14.03
CA GLN A 36 -2.26 11.66 13.51
C GLN A 36 -1.19 10.56 13.58
N LYS A 37 -1.21 9.76 14.65
CA LYS A 37 -0.33 8.58 14.81
C LYS A 37 -0.56 7.48 13.75
N ASN A 38 -1.68 7.52 13.03
CA ASN A 38 -2.03 6.60 11.96
C ASN A 38 -1.73 7.22 10.58
N LEU A 39 -1.26 8.47 10.52
CA LEU A 39 -0.92 9.18 9.29
C LEU A 39 0.59 9.13 9.01
N MET A 40 0.91 8.93 7.74
CA MET A 40 2.28 8.96 7.22
C MET A 40 2.46 10.23 6.40
N ALA A 41 3.45 11.04 6.75
CA ALA A 41 3.82 12.18 5.92
C ALA A 41 4.48 11.65 4.64
N TRP A 42 4.07 12.12 3.47
CA TRP A 42 4.63 11.71 2.18
C TRP A 42 4.84 12.92 1.27
N CYS A 43 5.72 12.75 0.28
CA CYS A 43 6.00 13.73 -0.76
C CYS A 43 6.57 15.05 -0.23
N ILE A 44 7.41 15.00 0.80
CA ILE A 44 7.97 16.24 1.40
C ILE A 44 9.05 16.84 0.50
N VAL A 45 10.01 16.01 0.07
CA VAL A 45 11.20 16.43 -0.69
C VAL A 45 10.88 17.26 -1.94
N PRO A 46 9.98 16.84 -2.84
CA PRO A 46 9.64 17.65 -4.02
C PRO A 46 8.95 18.98 -3.70
N PHE A 47 8.28 19.09 -2.55
CA PHE A 47 7.43 20.22 -2.21
C PHE A 47 7.99 21.10 -1.07
N ASP A 48 9.18 20.77 -0.54
CA ASP A 48 9.83 21.59 0.46
C ASP A 48 10.55 22.78 -0.18
N SER A 49 9.86 23.93 -0.23
CA SER A 49 10.40 25.18 -0.75
C SER A 49 11.64 25.69 -0.01
N LYS A 50 11.85 25.26 1.24
CA LYS A 50 13.05 25.60 2.03
C LYS A 50 14.22 24.67 1.76
N ARG A 51 14.00 23.58 1.00
CA ARG A 51 15.02 22.57 0.68
C ARG A 51 15.75 22.08 1.93
N ARG A 52 14.99 21.80 3.00
CA ARG A 52 15.56 21.41 4.31
C ARG A 52 16.49 20.21 4.17
N GLY A 53 17.56 20.23 4.95
CA GLY A 53 18.43 19.07 5.11
C GLY A 53 17.79 17.98 5.99
N PRO A 54 18.47 16.83 6.15
CA PRO A 54 18.06 15.73 7.02
C PRO A 54 17.54 16.13 8.40
N GLU A 55 18.34 16.88 9.17
CA GLU A 55 18.00 17.24 10.54
C GLU A 55 16.78 18.17 10.60
N GLU A 56 16.77 19.20 9.78
CA GLU A 56 15.69 20.18 9.75
C GLU A 56 14.35 19.54 9.34
N ARG A 57 14.40 18.54 8.44
CA ARG A 57 13.22 17.80 8.01
C ARG A 57 12.68 16.89 9.12
N ALA A 58 13.57 16.16 9.80
CA ALA A 58 13.20 15.30 10.92
C ALA A 58 12.62 16.12 12.09
N ALA A 59 13.26 17.24 12.44
CA ALA A 59 12.77 18.17 13.46
C ALA A 59 11.42 18.79 13.07
N MET A 60 11.21 19.10 11.78
CA MET A 60 9.91 19.57 11.29
C MET A 60 8.82 18.49 11.44
N LEU A 61 9.11 17.25 11.08
CA LEU A 61 8.16 16.13 11.21
C LEU A 61 7.74 15.92 12.67
N GLU A 62 8.70 15.93 13.60
CA GLU A 62 8.43 15.86 15.04
C GLU A 62 7.56 17.03 15.50
N LYS A 63 7.93 18.27 15.13
CA LYS A 63 7.15 19.48 15.48
C LYS A 63 5.72 19.42 14.96
N LEU A 64 5.53 18.87 13.77
CA LEU A 64 4.21 18.70 13.17
C LEU A 64 3.43 17.56 13.82
N GLY A 65 4.07 16.63 14.53
CA GLY A 65 3.49 15.49 15.23
C GLY A 65 3.44 14.19 14.42
N PHE A 66 4.21 14.08 13.34
CA PHE A 66 4.30 12.87 12.53
C PHE A 66 5.40 11.94 13.04
N SER A 67 5.06 10.67 13.23
CA SER A 67 6.01 9.61 13.59
C SER A 67 6.31 8.66 12.43
N MET A 68 5.63 8.78 11.30
CA MET A 68 5.84 7.94 10.11
C MET A 68 6.10 8.81 8.89
N PHE A 69 7.09 8.42 8.10
CA PHE A 69 7.53 9.14 6.92
C PHE A 69 7.71 8.20 5.72
N ALA A 70 7.05 8.54 4.61
CA ALA A 70 7.34 8.00 3.29
C ALA A 70 8.22 8.96 2.50
N TYR A 71 9.36 8.47 2.02
CA TYR A 71 10.30 9.30 1.28
C TYR A 71 10.06 9.24 -0.23
N ASP A 72 9.89 10.41 -0.86
CA ASP A 72 9.89 10.58 -2.31
C ASP A 72 11.32 10.93 -2.75
N TYR A 73 12.00 9.99 -3.39
CA TYR A 73 13.45 10.05 -3.57
C TYR A 73 13.92 10.93 -4.72
N ARG A 74 15.18 11.39 -4.61
CA ARG A 74 15.99 11.90 -5.73
C ARG A 74 17.32 11.17 -5.70
N ALA A 75 17.88 10.88 -6.88
CA ALA A 75 19.14 10.15 -6.99
C ALA A 75 20.27 10.81 -6.19
N GLU A 76 20.31 12.15 -6.16
CA GLU A 76 21.30 12.94 -5.43
C GLU A 76 21.30 12.74 -3.90
N HIS A 77 20.19 12.25 -3.32
CA HIS A 77 20.08 12.04 -1.87
C HIS A 77 20.55 10.66 -1.42
N ILE A 78 20.63 9.67 -2.32
CA ILE A 78 20.98 8.28 -1.97
C ILE A 78 22.40 8.18 -1.36
N PRO A 79 23.45 8.82 -1.91
CA PRO A 79 24.81 8.70 -1.36
C PRO A 79 24.95 9.18 0.08
N THR A 80 24.10 10.10 0.54
CA THR A 80 24.14 10.68 1.89
C THR A 80 22.95 10.23 2.75
N PHE A 81 22.21 9.21 2.32
CA PHE A 81 20.92 8.88 2.95
C PHE A 81 21.06 8.32 4.37
N ASP A 82 22.24 7.81 4.74
CA ASP A 82 22.57 7.46 6.12
C ASP A 82 22.33 8.61 7.11
N ASP A 83 22.52 9.87 6.69
CA ASP A 83 22.32 11.03 7.57
C ASP A 83 20.84 11.35 7.76
N GLU A 84 20.00 11.13 6.75
CA GLU A 84 18.54 11.19 6.86
C GLU A 84 18.05 10.13 7.85
N VAL A 85 18.50 8.88 7.71
CA VAL A 85 18.11 7.80 8.63
C VAL A 85 18.48 8.14 10.08
N LYS A 86 19.71 8.61 10.33
CA LYS A 86 20.14 8.97 11.69
C LYS A 86 19.33 10.14 12.26
N ALA A 87 18.99 11.13 11.44
CA ALA A 87 18.15 12.25 11.85
C ALA A 87 16.74 11.78 12.23
N LEU A 88 16.10 10.98 11.38
CA LEU A 88 14.79 10.40 11.65
C LEU A 88 14.79 9.60 12.96
N GLN A 89 15.82 8.79 13.21
CA GLN A 89 15.97 8.03 14.45
C GLN A 89 16.07 8.94 15.70
N ARG A 90 16.87 10.02 15.66
CA ARG A 90 16.97 10.99 16.77
C ARG A 90 15.62 11.62 17.10
N HIS A 91 14.84 11.93 16.08
CA HIS A 91 13.53 12.56 16.19
C HIS A 91 12.37 11.55 16.32
N LYS A 92 12.67 10.26 16.48
CA LYS A 92 11.68 9.17 16.63
C LYS A 92 10.66 9.12 15.49
N VAL A 93 11.13 9.41 14.28
CA VAL A 93 10.37 9.28 13.04
C VAL A 93 10.80 7.99 12.35
N GLU A 94 9.83 7.14 12.03
CA GLU A 94 10.04 5.91 11.28
C GLU A 94 10.05 6.22 9.78
N LEU A 95 11.07 5.72 9.07
CA LEU A 95 11.03 5.61 7.62
C LEU A 95 10.17 4.40 7.23
N SER A 96 8.88 4.63 7.04
CA SER A 96 7.89 3.57 6.82
C SER A 96 7.74 3.16 5.36
N ALA A 97 8.05 4.05 4.41
CA ALA A 97 8.01 3.75 2.98
C ALA A 97 9.02 4.54 2.16
N TRP A 98 9.32 4.02 0.97
CA TRP A 98 10.22 4.63 0.01
C TRP A 98 9.61 4.53 -1.39
N TRP A 99 9.48 5.66 -2.08
CA TRP A 99 9.19 5.66 -3.51
C TRP A 99 10.40 5.12 -4.25
N PHE A 100 10.31 3.89 -4.75
CA PHE A 100 11.46 3.12 -5.20
C PHE A 100 11.72 3.33 -6.70
N PRO A 101 12.99 3.26 -7.17
CA PRO A 101 13.29 3.23 -8.60
C PRO A 101 12.49 2.14 -9.33
N THR A 102 12.09 2.40 -10.58
CA THR A 102 11.26 1.44 -11.33
C THR A 102 12.03 0.18 -11.75
N GLU A 103 13.34 0.16 -11.60
CA GLU A 103 14.23 -0.93 -12.00
C GLU A 103 15.29 -1.16 -10.93
N LEU A 104 15.80 -2.39 -10.85
CA LEU A 104 16.91 -2.74 -9.95
C LEU A 104 18.25 -2.26 -10.53
N ASN A 105 18.47 -0.95 -10.52
CA ASN A 105 19.69 -0.28 -10.97
C ASN A 105 20.66 -0.01 -9.80
N ALA A 106 21.68 0.84 -10.02
CA ALA A 106 22.65 1.19 -8.98
C ALA A 106 22.03 2.02 -7.84
N GLU A 107 21.12 2.92 -8.16
CA GLU A 107 20.38 3.73 -7.18
C GLU A 107 19.51 2.85 -6.28
N ALA A 108 18.78 1.90 -6.89
CA ALA A 108 17.96 0.92 -6.20
C ALA A 108 18.77 0.09 -5.20
N ARG A 109 19.92 -0.45 -5.63
CA ARG A 109 20.82 -1.18 -4.72
C ARG A 109 21.39 -0.29 -3.63
N GLY A 110 21.75 0.95 -3.97
CA GLY A 110 22.26 1.92 -3.00
C GLY A 110 21.28 2.16 -1.85
N ILE A 111 20.00 2.37 -2.15
CA ILE A 111 18.99 2.51 -1.08
C ILE A 111 18.72 1.19 -0.34
N LEU A 112 18.65 0.04 -1.03
CA LEU A 112 18.48 -1.26 -0.36
C LEU A 112 19.62 -1.53 0.63
N ASP A 113 20.85 -1.21 0.26
CA ASP A 113 22.00 -1.33 1.16
C ASP A 113 21.86 -0.41 2.38
N VAL A 114 21.39 0.83 2.22
CA VAL A 114 21.12 1.72 3.37
C VAL A 114 20.06 1.11 4.29
N LEU A 115 18.93 0.66 3.75
CA LEU A 115 17.85 0.05 4.52
C LEU A 115 18.35 -1.18 5.30
N LYS A 116 19.14 -2.03 4.65
CA LYS A 116 19.75 -3.22 5.26
C LYS A 116 20.74 -2.85 6.37
N ARG A 117 21.63 -1.88 6.14
CA ARG A 117 22.61 -1.41 7.14
C ARG A 117 21.94 -0.89 8.41
N HIS A 118 20.83 -0.17 8.26
CA HIS A 118 20.06 0.40 9.36
C HIS A 118 18.93 -0.50 9.88
N LYS A 119 18.78 -1.70 9.32
CA LYS A 119 17.73 -2.68 9.66
C LYS A 119 16.31 -2.12 9.55
N ILE A 120 16.08 -1.23 8.58
CA ILE A 120 14.78 -0.61 8.32
C ILE A 120 13.90 -1.56 7.51
N LYS A 121 12.64 -1.71 7.93
CA LYS A 121 11.62 -2.48 7.22
C LYS A 121 10.60 -1.54 6.58
N ALA A 122 11.02 -0.86 5.52
CA ALA A 122 10.19 0.06 4.77
C ALA A 122 9.40 -0.65 3.67
N GLN A 123 8.23 -0.11 3.33
CA GLN A 123 7.52 -0.48 2.10
C GLN A 123 8.24 0.11 0.89
N LEU A 124 8.39 -0.66 -0.19
CA LEU A 124 8.93 -0.20 -1.46
C LEU A 124 7.76 0.08 -2.42
N TRP A 125 7.56 1.35 -2.77
CA TRP A 125 6.50 1.77 -3.70
C TRP A 125 7.08 1.94 -5.09
N VAL A 126 6.80 0.97 -5.96
CA VAL A 126 7.30 0.97 -7.34
C VAL A 126 6.19 1.46 -8.26
N THR A 127 6.43 2.52 -9.02
CA THR A 127 5.46 2.99 -10.02
C THR A 127 5.25 1.91 -11.08
N GLY A 128 3.98 1.59 -11.36
CA GLY A 128 3.59 0.69 -12.44
C GLY A 128 3.81 1.35 -13.81
N GLY A 129 4.07 0.54 -14.83
CA GLY A 129 4.11 0.99 -16.22
C GLY A 129 2.77 0.86 -16.95
N GLY A 130 2.61 1.62 -18.04
CA GLY A 130 1.56 1.43 -19.04
C GLY A 130 0.35 2.36 -18.91
N GLY A 131 -0.40 2.46 -20.01
CA GLY A 131 -1.68 3.18 -20.06
C GLY A 131 -2.88 2.26 -19.78
N PRO A 132 -4.10 2.82 -19.86
CA PRO A 132 -5.33 2.05 -19.69
C PRO A 132 -5.41 0.85 -20.66
N THR A 133 -5.88 -0.30 -20.16
CA THR A 133 -6.14 -1.51 -20.96
C THR A 133 -7.60 -1.54 -21.41
N LYS A 134 -7.88 -2.06 -22.61
CA LYS A 134 -9.24 -2.09 -23.19
C LYS A 134 -9.91 -3.46 -23.09
N THR A 135 -9.12 -4.52 -23.01
CA THR A 135 -9.62 -5.90 -22.99
C THR A 135 -9.11 -6.66 -21.76
N GLU A 136 -9.76 -7.78 -21.46
CA GLU A 136 -9.32 -8.73 -20.44
C GLU A 136 -7.90 -9.24 -20.72
N ASP A 137 -7.65 -9.67 -21.96
CA ASP A 137 -6.36 -10.23 -22.37
C ASP A 137 -5.23 -9.21 -22.23
N GLU A 138 -5.46 -7.95 -22.61
CA GLU A 138 -4.51 -6.85 -22.41
C GLU A 138 -4.22 -6.62 -20.92
N ARG A 139 -5.26 -6.66 -20.07
CA ARG A 139 -5.10 -6.49 -18.62
C ARG A 139 -4.30 -7.63 -18.01
N MET A 140 -4.60 -8.87 -18.37
CA MET A 140 -3.89 -10.05 -17.88
C MET A 140 -2.43 -10.06 -18.35
N ALA A 141 -2.17 -9.68 -19.61
CA ALA A 141 -0.83 -9.51 -20.12
C ALA A 141 -0.07 -8.41 -19.36
N ARG A 142 -0.71 -7.27 -19.04
CA ARG A 142 -0.12 -6.19 -18.24
C ARG A 142 0.25 -6.65 -16.83
N VAL A 143 -0.67 -7.34 -16.14
CA VAL A 143 -0.41 -7.88 -14.79
C VAL A 143 0.79 -8.84 -14.82
N LYS A 144 0.85 -9.75 -15.78
CA LYS A 144 1.96 -10.69 -15.92
C LYS A 144 3.29 -9.98 -16.20
N ALA A 145 3.28 -8.96 -17.06
CA ALA A 145 4.47 -8.18 -17.39
C ALA A 145 4.97 -7.36 -16.19
N GLU A 146 4.08 -6.66 -15.49
CA GLU A 146 4.45 -5.88 -14.30
C GLU A 146 4.93 -6.77 -13.15
N ALA A 147 4.29 -7.92 -12.92
CA ALA A 147 4.74 -8.90 -11.94
C ALA A 147 6.15 -9.44 -12.26
N ALA A 148 6.43 -9.72 -13.54
CA ALA A 148 7.78 -10.12 -13.97
C ALA A 148 8.80 -8.98 -13.79
N ARG A 149 8.40 -7.73 -14.05
CA ARG A 149 9.26 -6.54 -13.91
C ARG A 149 9.64 -6.26 -12.46
N ILE A 150 8.69 -6.36 -11.53
CA ILE A 150 8.94 -6.05 -10.11
C ILE A 150 9.53 -7.23 -9.32
N ARG A 151 9.44 -8.46 -9.85
CA ARG A 151 10.03 -9.66 -9.21
C ARG A 151 11.48 -9.48 -8.75
N PRO A 152 12.44 -9.04 -9.59
CA PRO A 152 13.83 -8.89 -9.14
C PRO A 152 13.99 -7.87 -7.99
N ILE A 153 13.13 -6.85 -7.92
CA ILE A 153 13.14 -5.89 -6.81
C ILE A 153 12.71 -6.59 -5.51
N ALA A 154 11.65 -7.40 -5.58
CA ALA A 154 11.14 -8.13 -4.42
C ALA A 154 12.06 -9.25 -3.94
N GLU A 155 12.84 -9.86 -4.85
CA GLU A 155 13.82 -10.91 -4.50
C GLU A 155 15.08 -10.35 -3.83
N GLU A 156 15.47 -9.10 -4.14
CA GLU A 156 16.65 -8.45 -3.57
C GLU A 156 16.37 -7.82 -2.17
N ALA A 157 15.16 -7.32 -1.95
CA ALA A 157 14.76 -6.57 -0.74
C ALA A 157 14.60 -7.44 0.52
#